data_AF-A0AAW0ESY3-F1
#
_entry.id   AF-A0AAW0ESY3-F1
#
_cell.length_a   1.000
_cell.length_b   1.000
_cell.length_c   1.000
_cell.angle_alpha   90.00
_cell.angle_beta   90.00
_cell.angle_gamma   90.00
#
_symmetry.space_group_name_H-M   'P 1'
#
loop_
_entity.id
_entity.type
_entity.pdbx_description
1 polymer ?
#
loop_
_entity_poly.entity_id
_entity_poly.type
_entity_poly.pdbx_seq_one_letter_code
_entity_poly.pdbx_strand_id
1 'polypeptide(L)'
;MAADDIGAELWALVYHLFHKYRRDPRKAAQELALRTHTEWAAAPNAPPPQTARGVVHSRWYEELRQRYAALLASLRATHQRDIADATEMVSSLYPEGCNVSEYAEALRTSAAVLPCLVPSAMIDHLVHKRGGELHAQGVHELSCNELVFDVIEGLLMRVLTPRQWWCQAAPSIARATRTGIRAAPPTLYIEYERPPGVPRVRRIDLGAVLRPNTPTAQLARRLAATHEALLSESQFQTLLIRCQRLQEQSPLSPPAPAPLPNSAPVPTTTTRALPPPLESSPGPAPIARVGKAQKADLGLLYRDPDAALANVDLNDADEVTLQEFKDVMNEKFKANVVKPGDAGYVYDKRVEVTRPAQSSEWDDDDSD
;
A
#
# COMPACT_ATOMS: atom_id res chain seq x y z
N MET A 1 -19.92 -12.43 -23.41
CA MET A 1 -20.06 -11.80 -22.07
C MET A 1 -18.92 -10.83 -21.93
N ALA A 2 -19.23 -9.54 -21.90
CA ALA A 2 -18.22 -8.49 -21.83
C ALA A 2 -17.52 -8.58 -20.47
N ALA A 3 -16.19 -8.52 -20.47
CA ALA A 3 -15.38 -8.51 -19.24
C ALA A 3 -15.56 -7.21 -18.42
N ASP A 4 -16.58 -6.40 -18.70
CA ASP A 4 -16.76 -5.06 -18.16
C ASP A 4 -17.79 -4.97 -17.03
N ASP A 5 -18.64 -5.99 -16.85
CA ASP A 5 -19.78 -5.93 -15.90
C ASP A 5 -19.40 -5.64 -14.45
N ILE A 6 -18.21 -6.06 -14.01
CA ILE A 6 -17.69 -5.88 -12.64
C ILE A 6 -16.25 -5.31 -12.63
N GLY A 7 -15.78 -4.85 -13.79
CA GLY A 7 -14.43 -4.31 -13.99
C GLY A 7 -13.35 -5.35 -14.33
N ALA A 8 -12.37 -4.91 -15.13
CA ALA A 8 -11.30 -5.77 -15.65
C ALA A 8 -10.36 -6.30 -14.57
N GLU A 9 -10.10 -5.53 -13.52
CA GLU A 9 -9.18 -5.93 -12.44
C GLU A 9 -9.73 -7.07 -11.60
N LEU A 10 -11.04 -7.05 -11.31
CA LEU A 10 -11.70 -8.13 -10.62
C LEU A 10 -11.69 -9.40 -11.47
N TRP A 11 -11.93 -9.28 -12.78
CA TRP A 11 -11.79 -10.39 -13.70
C TRP A 11 -10.36 -10.94 -13.75
N ALA A 12 -9.35 -10.07 -13.77
CA ALA A 12 -7.95 -10.48 -13.71
C ALA A 12 -7.66 -11.26 -12.43
N LEU A 13 -8.20 -10.83 -11.28
CA LEU A 13 -8.10 -11.56 -10.01
C LEU A 13 -8.78 -12.93 -10.11
N VAL A 14 -9.99 -13.01 -10.66
CA VAL A 14 -10.72 -14.28 -10.87
C VAL A 14 -9.87 -15.25 -11.71
N TYR A 15 -9.45 -14.83 -12.90
CA TYR A 15 -8.64 -15.68 -13.78
C TYR A 15 -7.31 -16.09 -13.14
N HIS A 16 -6.64 -15.16 -12.45
CA HIS A 16 -5.39 -15.44 -11.74
C HIS A 16 -5.58 -16.52 -10.67
N LEU A 17 -6.60 -16.41 -9.82
CA LEU A 17 -6.85 -17.37 -8.74
C LEU A 17 -7.22 -18.76 -9.29
N PHE A 18 -8.08 -18.84 -10.30
CA PHE A 18 -8.44 -20.11 -10.92
C PHE A 18 -7.28 -20.76 -11.66
N HIS A 19 -6.39 -19.97 -12.26
CA HIS A 19 -5.16 -20.49 -12.85
C HIS A 19 -4.19 -21.00 -11.77
N LYS A 20 -3.95 -20.21 -10.73
CA LYS A 20 -3.07 -20.55 -9.59
C LYS A 20 -3.51 -21.82 -8.89
N TYR A 21 -4.81 -21.99 -8.67
CA TYR A 21 -5.38 -23.16 -8.01
C TYR A 21 -6.08 -24.11 -8.99
N ARG A 22 -5.55 -24.28 -10.21
CA ARG A 22 -6.14 -25.19 -11.22
C ARG A 22 -6.37 -26.63 -10.77
N ARG A 23 -5.63 -27.11 -9.76
CA ARG A 23 -5.76 -28.45 -9.17
C ARG A 23 -6.85 -28.53 -8.08
N ASP A 24 -7.25 -27.38 -7.52
CA ASP A 24 -8.24 -27.29 -6.46
C ASP A 24 -9.03 -25.97 -6.58
N PRO A 25 -10.02 -25.91 -7.50
CA PRO A 25 -10.83 -24.71 -7.74
C PRO A 25 -11.59 -24.23 -6.49
N ARG A 26 -11.80 -25.11 -5.50
CA ARG A 26 -12.43 -24.73 -4.22
C ARG A 26 -11.56 -23.73 -3.47
N LYS A 27 -10.22 -23.86 -3.53
CA LYS A 27 -9.30 -22.87 -2.96
C LYS A 27 -9.37 -21.54 -3.70
N ALA A 28 -9.51 -21.54 -5.03
CA ALA A 28 -9.71 -20.31 -5.79
C ALA A 28 -10.98 -19.58 -5.34
N ALA A 29 -12.11 -20.29 -5.23
CA ALA A 29 -13.36 -19.72 -4.76
C ALA A 29 -13.26 -19.20 -3.31
N GLN A 30 -12.62 -19.94 -2.41
CA GLN A 30 -12.40 -19.50 -1.02
C GLN A 30 -11.54 -18.23 -0.93
N GLU A 31 -10.46 -18.16 -1.70
CA GLU A 31 -9.58 -17.00 -1.78
C GLU A 31 -10.28 -15.78 -2.38
N LEU A 32 -11.04 -15.98 -3.45
CA LEU A 32 -11.81 -14.94 -4.10
C LEU A 32 -12.83 -14.37 -3.13
N ALA A 33 -13.59 -15.24 -2.48
CA ALA A 33 -14.59 -14.88 -1.49
C ALA A 33 -13.95 -14.11 -0.31
N LEU A 34 -12.74 -14.49 0.13
CA LEU A 34 -12.02 -13.79 1.20
C LEU A 34 -11.59 -12.39 0.78
N ARG A 35 -11.04 -12.23 -0.44
CA ARG A 35 -10.54 -10.96 -0.96
C ARG A 35 -11.63 -9.98 -1.37
N THR A 36 -12.83 -10.46 -1.68
CA THR A 36 -13.97 -9.60 -2.03
C THR A 36 -14.95 -9.38 -0.89
N HIS A 37 -14.67 -9.95 0.28
CA HIS A 37 -15.55 -9.89 1.45
C HIS A 37 -17.00 -10.34 1.12
N THR A 38 -17.16 -11.28 0.19
CA THR A 38 -18.46 -11.82 -0.22
C THR A 38 -18.44 -13.32 -0.02
N GLU A 39 -19.49 -13.87 0.60
CA GLU A 39 -19.61 -15.30 0.78
C GLU A 39 -20.01 -16.01 -0.51
N TRP A 40 -19.45 -17.19 -0.72
CA TRP A 40 -20.04 -18.12 -1.68
C TRP A 40 -21.28 -18.69 -1.01
N ALA A 41 -22.42 -18.03 -1.22
CA ALA A 41 -23.66 -18.41 -0.56
C ALA A 41 -23.89 -19.92 -0.68
N ALA A 42 -23.91 -20.58 0.48
CA ALA A 42 -24.13 -22.01 0.58
C ALA A 42 -25.60 -22.31 0.25
N ALA A 43 -25.94 -22.42 -1.03
CA ALA A 43 -26.89 -23.46 -1.36
C ALA A 43 -26.21 -24.76 -0.91
N PRO A 44 -26.80 -25.54 0.03
CA PRO A 44 -26.08 -26.57 0.79
C PRO A 44 -25.39 -27.64 -0.07
N ASN A 45 -25.68 -27.71 -1.37
CA ASN A 45 -25.11 -28.66 -2.31
C ASN A 45 -24.59 -28.05 -3.63
N ALA A 46 -24.55 -26.73 -3.79
CA ALA A 46 -24.04 -26.14 -5.05
C ALA A 46 -22.50 -26.21 -5.05
N PRO A 47 -21.87 -26.97 -5.97
CA PRO A 47 -20.42 -27.00 -6.05
C PRO A 47 -19.89 -25.61 -6.42
N PRO A 48 -18.74 -25.19 -5.87
CA PRO A 48 -18.08 -23.98 -6.35
C PRO A 48 -17.73 -24.14 -7.84
N PRO A 49 -17.64 -23.02 -8.59
CA PRO A 49 -17.30 -23.09 -10.00
C PRO A 49 -15.95 -23.79 -10.19
N GLN A 50 -15.85 -24.58 -11.26
CA GLN A 50 -14.63 -25.30 -11.60
C GLN A 50 -13.69 -24.45 -12.47
N THR A 51 -14.22 -23.41 -13.11
CA THR A 51 -13.48 -22.55 -14.03
C THR A 51 -13.81 -21.08 -13.75
N ALA A 52 -12.90 -20.18 -14.15
CA ALA A 52 -13.12 -18.74 -14.08
C ALA A 52 -14.40 -18.30 -14.83
N ARG A 53 -14.70 -18.92 -15.97
CA ARG A 53 -15.93 -18.62 -16.73
C ARG A 53 -17.20 -19.05 -15.99
N GLY A 54 -17.14 -20.15 -15.25
CA GLY A 54 -18.27 -20.62 -14.44
C GLY A 54 -18.67 -19.68 -13.30
N VAL A 55 -17.81 -18.71 -12.94
CA VAL A 55 -18.10 -17.73 -11.89
C VAL A 55 -19.30 -16.85 -12.24
N VAL A 56 -19.57 -16.56 -13.52
CA VAL A 56 -20.70 -15.68 -13.92
C VAL A 56 -22.07 -16.23 -13.51
N HIS A 57 -22.19 -17.55 -13.38
CA HIS A 57 -23.44 -18.22 -12.98
C HIS A 57 -23.55 -18.41 -11.46
N SER A 58 -22.67 -17.77 -10.69
CA SER A 58 -22.66 -17.90 -9.23
C SER A 58 -23.39 -16.75 -8.54
N ARG A 59 -23.98 -17.03 -7.39
CA ARG A 59 -24.57 -16.01 -6.51
C ARG A 59 -23.54 -14.96 -6.05
N TRP A 60 -22.26 -15.33 -5.92
CA TRP A 60 -21.17 -14.39 -5.65
C TRP A 60 -21.06 -13.33 -6.74
N TYR A 61 -21.21 -13.72 -8.01
CA TYR A 61 -21.15 -12.78 -9.14
C TYR A 61 -22.35 -11.85 -9.17
N GLU A 62 -23.55 -12.39 -8.92
CA GLU A 62 -24.77 -11.59 -8.82
C GLU A 62 -24.68 -10.55 -7.70
N GLU A 63 -24.20 -10.95 -6.52
CA GLU A 63 -24.01 -10.04 -5.39
C GLU A 63 -22.99 -8.94 -5.72
N LEU A 64 -21.85 -9.30 -6.34
CA LEU A 64 -20.86 -8.29 -6.74
C LEU A 64 -21.37 -7.37 -7.83
N ARG A 65 -22.15 -7.86 -8.78
CA ARG A 65 -22.78 -7.02 -9.79
C ARG A 65 -23.76 -6.03 -9.14
N GLN A 66 -24.53 -6.46 -8.14
CA GLN A 66 -25.42 -5.58 -7.37
C GLN A 66 -24.62 -4.53 -6.58
N ARG A 67 -23.55 -4.94 -5.90
CA ARG A 67 -22.64 -4.01 -5.17
C ARG A 67 -22.01 -3.00 -6.12
N TYR A 68 -21.56 -3.43 -7.30
CA TYR A 68 -20.99 -2.55 -8.30
C TYR A 68 -22.01 -1.54 -8.83
N ALA A 69 -23.23 -2.00 -9.15
CA ALA A 69 -24.31 -1.11 -9.56
C ALA A 69 -24.68 -0.09 -8.48
N ALA A 70 -24.73 -0.51 -7.21
CA ALA A 70 -24.97 0.37 -6.08
C ALA A 70 -23.85 1.41 -5.90
N LEU A 71 -22.59 1.01 -6.07
CA LEU A 71 -21.45 1.92 -6.07
C LEU A 71 -21.57 2.96 -7.18
N LEU A 72 -21.83 2.54 -8.42
CA LEU A 72 -21.98 3.47 -9.55
C LEU A 72 -23.13 4.44 -9.32
N ALA A 73 -24.25 3.97 -8.77
CA ALA A 73 -25.37 4.84 -8.39
C ALA A 73 -24.96 5.86 -7.31
N SER A 74 -24.21 5.44 -6.29
CA SER A 74 -23.68 6.33 -5.25
C SER A 74 -22.72 7.36 -5.85
N LEU A 75 -21.79 6.95 -6.71
CA LEU A 75 -20.85 7.86 -7.36
C LEU A 75 -21.58 8.88 -8.23
N ARG A 76 -22.59 8.48 -9.01
CA ARG A 76 -23.41 9.41 -9.79
C ARG A 76 -24.16 10.41 -8.90
N ALA A 77 -24.69 9.96 -7.76
CA ALA A 77 -25.35 10.86 -6.81
C ALA A 77 -24.36 11.85 -6.18
N THR A 78 -23.17 11.40 -5.79
CA THR A 78 -22.11 12.25 -5.22
C THR A 78 -21.58 13.27 -6.23
N HIS A 79 -21.41 12.86 -7.49
CA HIS A 79 -20.83 13.69 -8.56
C HIS A 79 -21.87 14.22 -9.55
N GLN A 80 -23.13 14.39 -9.11
CA GLN A 80 -24.21 14.78 -10.02
C GLN A 80 -23.96 16.12 -10.72
N ARG A 81 -23.37 17.09 -10.01
CA ARG A 81 -23.02 18.40 -10.56
C ARG A 81 -21.91 18.28 -11.60
N ASP A 82 -20.82 17.61 -11.25
CA ASP A 82 -19.69 17.36 -12.16
C ASP A 82 -20.14 16.68 -13.46
N ILE A 83 -21.06 15.71 -13.36
CA ILE A 83 -21.64 15.02 -14.51
C ILE A 83 -22.50 15.97 -15.37
N ALA A 84 -23.30 16.82 -14.75
CA ALA A 84 -24.13 17.80 -15.47
C ALA A 84 -23.26 18.82 -16.21
N ASP A 85 -22.24 19.36 -15.55
CA ASP A 85 -21.30 20.33 -16.13
C ASP A 85 -20.51 19.68 -17.29
N ALA A 86 -20.01 18.45 -17.11
CA ALA A 86 -19.34 17.70 -18.17
C ALA A 86 -20.27 17.41 -19.36
N THR A 87 -21.54 17.09 -19.10
CA THR A 87 -22.56 16.86 -20.13
C THR A 87 -22.80 18.14 -20.95
N GLU A 88 -22.97 19.28 -20.28
CA GLU A 88 -23.16 20.58 -20.93
C GLU A 88 -21.94 20.96 -21.78
N MET A 89 -20.73 20.81 -21.23
CA MET A 89 -19.49 21.12 -21.96
C MET A 89 -19.33 20.27 -23.22
N VAL A 90 -19.51 18.94 -23.12
CA VAL A 90 -19.39 18.05 -24.29
C VAL A 90 -20.46 18.37 -25.33
N SER A 91 -21.70 18.63 -24.89
CA SER A 91 -22.80 18.97 -25.81
C SER A 91 -22.59 20.32 -26.50
N SER A 92 -21.93 21.27 -25.83
CA SER A 92 -21.58 22.58 -26.40
C SER A 92 -20.44 22.46 -27.43
N LEU A 93 -19.45 21.62 -27.16
CA LEU A 93 -18.31 21.39 -28.06
C LEU A 93 -18.70 20.58 -29.30
N TYR A 94 -19.62 19.62 -29.16
CA TYR A 94 -20.02 18.67 -30.20
C TYR A 94 -21.55 18.54 -30.30
N PRO A 95 -22.28 19.62 -30.66
CA PRO A 95 -23.75 19.64 -30.64
C PRO A 95 -24.40 18.61 -31.56
N GLU A 96 -23.79 18.34 -32.71
CA GLU A 96 -24.25 17.32 -33.67
C GLU A 96 -23.54 15.96 -33.45
N GLY A 97 -22.66 15.86 -32.46
CA GLY A 97 -21.77 14.72 -32.27
C GLY A 97 -20.46 14.83 -33.07
N CYS A 98 -19.91 13.71 -33.54
CA CYS A 98 -18.64 13.69 -34.27
C CYS A 98 -18.56 12.53 -35.27
N ASN A 99 -17.68 12.66 -36.27
CA ASN A 99 -17.35 11.55 -37.15
C ASN A 99 -16.46 10.53 -36.43
N VAL A 100 -16.54 9.26 -36.82
CA VAL A 100 -15.67 8.21 -36.24
C VAL A 100 -14.19 8.48 -36.48
N SER A 101 -13.83 9.21 -37.56
CA SER A 101 -12.45 9.67 -37.79
C SER A 101 -11.97 10.70 -36.77
N GLU A 102 -12.88 11.46 -36.18
CA GLU A 102 -12.60 12.54 -35.22
C GLU A 102 -12.80 12.09 -33.77
N TYR A 103 -13.41 10.93 -33.56
CA TYR A 103 -13.77 10.39 -32.24
C TYR A 103 -12.61 10.41 -31.23
N ALA A 104 -11.40 10.07 -31.67
CA ALA A 104 -10.22 10.07 -30.81
C ALA A 104 -9.80 11.46 -30.34
N GLU A 105 -9.97 12.48 -31.19
CA GLU A 105 -9.69 13.88 -30.84
C GLU A 105 -10.82 14.46 -29.99
N ALA A 106 -12.07 14.11 -30.30
CA ALA A 106 -13.23 14.48 -29.51
C ALA A 106 -13.11 13.98 -28.07
N LEU A 107 -12.82 12.69 -27.87
CA LEU A 107 -12.62 12.14 -26.52
C LEU A 107 -11.46 12.80 -25.77
N ARG A 108 -10.33 13.11 -26.41
CA ARG A 108 -9.19 13.78 -25.75
C ARG A 108 -9.54 15.20 -25.34
N THR A 109 -10.25 15.93 -26.21
CA THR A 109 -10.70 17.30 -25.94
C THR A 109 -11.72 17.32 -24.80
N SER A 110 -12.71 16.43 -24.85
CA SER A 110 -13.70 16.26 -23.78
C SER A 110 -13.05 15.81 -22.46
N ALA A 111 -12.06 14.93 -22.49
CA ALA A 111 -11.35 14.50 -21.29
C ALA A 111 -10.56 15.64 -20.63
N ALA A 112 -10.02 16.57 -21.41
CA ALA A 112 -9.23 17.69 -20.91
C ALA A 112 -10.07 18.73 -20.14
N VAL A 113 -11.39 18.75 -20.35
CA VAL A 113 -12.31 19.66 -19.65
C VAL A 113 -13.00 19.01 -18.45
N LEU A 114 -12.76 17.72 -18.18
CA LEU A 114 -13.33 17.05 -17.00
C LEU A 114 -12.70 17.57 -15.69
N PRO A 115 -13.46 17.55 -14.59
CA PRO A 115 -12.96 18.01 -13.28
C PRO A 115 -11.92 17.09 -12.64
N CYS A 116 -11.64 15.94 -13.24
CA CYS A 116 -10.65 14.97 -12.77
C CYS A 116 -9.61 14.64 -13.85
N LEU A 117 -8.39 14.32 -13.42
CA LEU A 117 -7.34 13.87 -14.32
C LEU A 117 -7.67 12.48 -14.89
N VAL A 118 -7.93 12.41 -16.19
CA VAL A 118 -8.10 11.14 -16.91
C VAL A 118 -6.76 10.65 -17.45
N PRO A 119 -6.27 9.47 -17.06
CA PRO A 119 -5.02 8.94 -17.61
C PRO A 119 -5.11 8.70 -19.12
N SER A 120 -4.08 9.11 -19.88
CA SER A 120 -4.06 8.94 -21.35
C SER A 120 -4.27 7.48 -21.79
N ALA A 121 -3.71 6.52 -21.04
CA ALA A 121 -3.90 5.10 -21.30
C ALA A 121 -5.38 4.66 -21.22
N MET A 122 -6.20 5.31 -20.40
CA MET A 122 -7.65 5.04 -20.32
C MET A 122 -8.37 5.59 -21.55
N ILE A 123 -8.01 6.81 -21.98
CA ILE A 123 -8.55 7.43 -23.19
C ILE A 123 -8.20 6.57 -24.41
N ASP A 124 -6.93 6.21 -24.57
CA ASP A 124 -6.47 5.38 -25.68
C ASP A 124 -7.16 4.02 -25.67
N HIS A 125 -7.32 3.40 -24.49
CA HIS A 125 -8.06 2.13 -24.39
C HIS A 125 -9.52 2.28 -24.84
N LEU A 126 -10.22 3.35 -24.44
CA LEU A 126 -11.59 3.61 -24.87
C LEU A 126 -11.66 3.87 -26.38
N VAL A 127 -10.77 4.69 -26.93
CA VAL A 127 -10.66 4.97 -28.37
C VAL A 127 -10.50 3.68 -29.17
N HIS A 128 -9.55 2.82 -28.79
CA HIS A 128 -9.31 1.57 -29.51
C HIS A 128 -10.50 0.61 -29.40
N LYS A 129 -11.07 0.45 -28.20
CA LYS A 129 -12.18 -0.46 -27.97
C LYS A 129 -13.44 0.00 -28.71
N ARG A 130 -13.88 1.22 -28.43
CA ARG A 130 -15.13 1.78 -28.94
C ARG A 130 -15.03 2.14 -30.42
N GLY A 131 -13.89 2.66 -30.87
CA GLY A 131 -13.63 2.88 -32.30
C GLY A 131 -13.67 1.58 -33.10
N GLY A 132 -13.12 0.49 -32.56
CA GLY A 132 -13.21 -0.84 -33.16
C GLY A 132 -14.65 -1.38 -33.22
N GLU A 133 -15.45 -1.15 -32.18
CA GLU A 133 -16.88 -1.51 -32.15
C GLU A 133 -17.69 -0.72 -33.19
N LEU A 134 -17.50 0.60 -33.27
CA LEU A 134 -18.18 1.47 -34.25
C LEU A 134 -17.81 1.07 -35.68
N HIS A 135 -16.53 0.81 -35.95
CA HIS A 135 -16.06 0.35 -37.25
C HIS A 135 -16.67 -1.01 -37.63
N ALA A 136 -16.71 -1.97 -36.70
CA ALA A 136 -17.31 -3.28 -36.94
C ALA A 136 -18.83 -3.20 -37.18
N GLN A 137 -19.50 -2.17 -36.65
CA GLN A 137 -20.92 -1.91 -36.86
C GLN A 137 -21.21 -1.10 -38.13
N GLY A 138 -20.19 -0.59 -38.82
CA GLY A 138 -20.37 0.29 -39.98
C GLY A 138 -20.96 1.66 -39.62
N VAL A 139 -20.80 2.09 -38.36
CA VAL A 139 -21.22 3.42 -37.91
C VAL A 139 -20.13 4.42 -38.31
N HIS A 140 -20.52 5.51 -38.96
CA HIS A 140 -19.60 6.55 -39.45
C HIS A 140 -19.70 7.86 -38.65
N GLU A 141 -20.85 8.10 -38.04
CA GLU A 141 -21.15 9.29 -37.23
C GLU A 141 -21.65 8.82 -35.85
N LEU A 142 -21.18 9.50 -34.81
CA LEU A 142 -21.58 9.27 -33.42
C LEU A 142 -22.39 10.48 -32.96
N SER A 143 -23.59 10.25 -32.43
CA SER A 143 -24.43 11.34 -31.93
C SER A 143 -23.85 12.03 -30.69
N CYS A 144 -24.26 13.27 -30.42
CA CYS A 144 -23.89 14.00 -29.21
C CYS A 144 -24.18 13.18 -27.93
N ASN A 145 -25.35 12.53 -27.85
CA ASN A 145 -25.73 11.74 -26.68
C ASN A 145 -24.83 10.51 -26.47
N GLU A 146 -24.41 9.85 -27.54
CA GLU A 146 -23.48 8.72 -27.46
C GLU A 146 -22.08 9.17 -27.07
N LEU A 147 -21.61 10.32 -27.59
CA LEU A 147 -20.32 10.90 -27.19
C LEU A 147 -20.33 11.31 -25.71
N VAL A 148 -21.40 11.98 -25.25
CA VAL A 148 -21.60 12.30 -23.83
C VAL A 148 -21.56 11.03 -23.00
N PHE A 149 -22.30 9.99 -23.39
CA PHE A 149 -22.30 8.71 -22.68
C PHE A 149 -20.89 8.11 -22.60
N ASP A 150 -20.13 8.11 -23.69
CA ASP A 150 -18.76 7.59 -23.72
C ASP A 150 -17.81 8.40 -22.83
N VAL A 151 -17.95 9.73 -22.78
CA VAL A 151 -17.16 10.59 -21.90
C VAL A 151 -17.51 10.35 -20.43
N ILE A 152 -18.81 10.34 -20.09
CA ILE A 152 -19.26 10.18 -18.71
C ILE A 152 -19.00 8.75 -18.22
N GLU A 153 -19.54 7.73 -18.88
CA GLU A 153 -19.45 6.35 -18.42
C GLU A 153 -18.10 5.70 -18.77
N GLY A 154 -17.54 6.04 -19.93
CA GLY A 154 -16.29 5.47 -20.42
C GLY A 154 -15.03 6.11 -19.82
N LEU A 155 -15.08 7.37 -19.37
CA LEU A 155 -13.94 8.06 -18.75
C LEU A 155 -14.24 8.49 -17.32
N LEU A 156 -15.15 9.44 -17.10
CA LEU A 156 -15.36 10.07 -15.78
C LEU A 156 -15.70 9.03 -14.70
N MET A 157 -16.75 8.22 -14.92
CA MET A 157 -17.16 7.19 -13.96
C MET A 157 -16.09 6.12 -13.75
N ARG A 158 -15.31 5.80 -14.77
CA ARG A 158 -14.20 4.83 -14.68
C ARG A 158 -13.03 5.35 -13.88
N VAL A 159 -12.70 6.64 -13.98
CA VAL A 159 -11.67 7.30 -13.14
C VAL A 159 -12.12 7.39 -11.69
N LEU A 160 -13.39 7.73 -11.45
CA LEU A 160 -13.96 7.84 -10.11
C LEU A 160 -14.15 6.48 -9.43
N THR A 161 -14.25 5.39 -10.20
CA THR A 161 -14.39 4.04 -9.65
C THR A 161 -13.05 3.57 -9.06
N PRO A 162 -12.99 3.26 -7.75
CA PRO A 162 -11.78 2.75 -7.14
C PRO A 162 -11.33 1.42 -7.76
N ARG A 163 -10.02 1.27 -7.97
CA ARG A 163 -9.43 0.05 -8.58
C ARG A 163 -9.87 -1.25 -7.90
N GLN A 164 -9.89 -1.24 -6.56
CA GLN A 164 -10.33 -2.36 -5.71
C GLN A 164 -11.68 -2.04 -5.05
N TRP A 165 -12.64 -1.54 -5.83
CA TRP A 165 -13.95 -1.15 -5.30
C TRP A 165 -14.64 -2.25 -4.48
N TRP A 166 -14.38 -3.53 -4.80
CA TRP A 166 -14.97 -4.69 -4.11
C TRP A 166 -14.45 -4.87 -2.67
N CYS A 167 -13.36 -4.21 -2.30
CA CYS A 167 -12.84 -4.20 -0.92
C CYS A 167 -13.54 -3.14 -0.06
N GLN A 168 -14.18 -2.14 -0.67
CA GLN A 168 -14.80 -1.04 0.05
C GLN A 168 -16.18 -1.43 0.59
N ALA A 169 -16.49 -0.91 1.78
CA ALA A 169 -17.80 -0.94 2.44
C ALA A 169 -18.38 -2.30 2.88
N ALA A 170 -17.70 -3.42 2.62
CA ALA A 170 -18.17 -4.72 3.11
C ALA A 170 -17.61 -5.02 4.51
N PRO A 171 -18.43 -5.42 5.49
CA PRO A 171 -17.93 -5.94 6.75
C PRO A 171 -17.07 -7.17 6.47
N SER A 172 -15.92 -7.29 7.13
CA SER A 172 -15.06 -8.44 6.90
C SER A 172 -15.77 -9.73 7.30
N ILE A 173 -15.88 -10.64 6.35
CA ILE A 173 -16.50 -11.97 6.51
C ILE A 173 -15.63 -12.95 7.30
N ALA A 174 -14.40 -12.56 7.60
CA ALA A 174 -13.47 -13.31 8.44
C ALA A 174 -12.70 -12.31 9.29
N ARG A 175 -12.27 -12.74 10.47
CA ARG A 175 -11.32 -11.98 11.28
C ARG A 175 -10.28 -12.95 11.82
N ALA A 176 -9.03 -12.52 11.87
CA ALA A 176 -7.99 -13.32 12.51
C ALA A 176 -8.36 -13.54 13.99
N THR A 177 -8.44 -14.81 14.40
CA THR A 177 -8.65 -15.22 15.79
C THR A 177 -7.31 -15.34 16.51
N ARG A 178 -6.29 -15.86 15.84
CA ARG A 178 -4.92 -15.99 16.37
C ARG A 178 -3.88 -15.73 15.29
N THR A 179 -2.71 -15.28 15.71
CA THR A 179 -1.55 -15.11 14.83
C THR A 179 -0.34 -15.81 15.44
N GLY A 180 0.48 -16.41 14.58
CA GLY A 180 1.70 -17.11 14.95
C GLY A 180 2.82 -16.75 13.98
N ILE A 181 4.05 -16.79 14.47
CA ILE A 181 5.24 -16.53 13.67
C ILE A 181 6.27 -17.62 13.90
N ARG A 182 6.96 -18.03 12.83
CA ARG A 182 8.11 -18.93 12.87
C ARG A 182 9.30 -18.18 12.29
N ALA A 183 10.47 -18.29 12.90
CA ALA A 183 11.69 -17.57 12.47
C ALA A 183 12.47 -18.29 11.36
N ALA A 184 12.55 -19.64 11.43
CA ALA A 184 13.33 -20.45 10.50
C ALA A 184 12.52 -21.65 9.96
N PRO A 185 12.10 -21.63 8.67
CA PRO A 185 12.07 -20.46 7.78
C PRO A 185 11.05 -19.39 8.27
N PRO A 186 11.20 -18.12 7.88
CA PRO A 186 10.28 -17.07 8.31
C PRO A 186 8.89 -17.32 7.70
N THR A 187 7.90 -17.50 8.56
CA THR A 187 6.53 -17.86 8.17
C THR A 187 5.53 -17.21 9.12
N LEU A 188 4.48 -16.60 8.57
CA LEU A 188 3.32 -16.16 9.34
C LEU A 188 2.22 -17.22 9.27
N TYR A 189 1.57 -17.45 10.41
CA TYR A 189 0.38 -18.27 10.54
C TYR A 189 -0.76 -17.36 11.01
N ILE A 190 -1.87 -17.37 10.29
CA ILE A 190 -3.07 -16.61 10.64
C ILE A 190 -4.20 -17.60 10.79
N GLU A 191 -4.67 -17.78 12.01
CA GLU A 191 -5.88 -18.55 12.30
C GLU A 191 -7.09 -17.62 12.17
N TYR A 192 -8.13 -18.07 11.49
CA TYR A 192 -9.38 -17.34 11.30
C TYR A 192 -10.53 -18.32 11.15
N GLU A 193 -11.75 -17.89 11.45
CA GLU A 193 -12.94 -18.73 11.30
C GLU A 193 -13.71 -18.36 10.05
N ARG A 194 -14.02 -19.36 9.20
CA ARG A 194 -14.91 -19.21 8.06
C ARG A 194 -15.38 -20.56 7.48
N PRO A 195 -16.69 -20.87 7.46
CA PRO A 195 -17.80 -20.18 8.15
C PRO A 195 -17.59 -20.15 9.69
N PRO A 196 -18.43 -19.42 10.46
CA PRO A 196 -18.31 -19.36 11.92
C PRO A 196 -18.17 -20.75 12.55
N GLY A 197 -17.24 -20.92 13.48
CA GLY A 197 -16.96 -22.19 14.14
C GLY A 197 -16.11 -23.19 13.32
N VAL A 198 -15.72 -22.87 12.09
CA VAL A 198 -14.78 -23.68 11.30
C VAL A 198 -13.41 -22.98 11.27
N PRO A 199 -12.45 -23.38 12.13
CA PRO A 199 -11.14 -22.77 12.17
C PRO A 199 -10.34 -23.12 10.92
N ARG A 200 -9.65 -22.13 10.37
CA ARG A 200 -8.76 -22.23 9.22
C ARG A 200 -7.44 -21.58 9.55
N VAL A 201 -6.37 -22.15 9.01
CA VAL A 201 -5.02 -21.60 9.17
C VAL A 201 -4.48 -21.22 7.81
N ARG A 202 -4.11 -19.96 7.66
CA ARG A 202 -3.39 -19.45 6.51
C ARG A 202 -1.91 -19.37 6.82
N ARG A 203 -1.10 -19.95 5.94
CA ARG A 203 0.36 -19.91 6.02
C ARG A 203 0.90 -18.96 4.96
N ILE A 204 1.73 -18.00 5.35
CA ILE A 204 2.41 -17.06 4.46
C ILE A 204 3.91 -17.26 4.63
N ASP A 205 4.54 -17.85 3.62
CA ASP A 205 5.98 -18.06 3.60
C ASP A 205 6.69 -16.75 3.22
N LEU A 206 7.58 -16.30 4.10
CA LEU A 206 8.31 -15.04 3.94
C LEU A 206 9.78 -15.26 3.55
N GLY A 207 10.25 -16.50 3.44
CA GLY A 207 11.67 -16.83 3.24
C GLY A 207 12.34 -16.16 2.05
N ALA A 208 11.60 -15.92 0.97
CA ALA A 208 12.12 -15.27 -0.22
C ALA A 208 12.15 -13.73 -0.12
N VAL A 209 11.38 -13.13 0.80
CA VAL A 209 11.06 -11.69 0.79
C VAL A 209 11.50 -10.98 2.08
N LEU A 210 11.47 -11.66 3.22
CA LEU A 210 11.85 -11.10 4.52
C LEU A 210 13.28 -11.52 4.88
N ARG A 211 14.21 -10.56 4.88
CA ARG A 211 15.55 -10.70 5.46
C ARG A 211 15.66 -9.88 6.75
N PRO A 212 16.65 -10.14 7.64
CA PRO A 212 16.77 -9.46 8.93
C PRO A 212 16.70 -7.93 8.86
N ASN A 213 17.30 -7.32 7.83
CA ASN A 213 17.36 -5.86 7.68
C ASN A 213 16.47 -5.31 6.54
N THR A 214 15.44 -6.04 6.11
CA THR A 214 14.56 -5.57 5.01
C THR A 214 13.51 -4.59 5.54
N PRO A 215 13.26 -3.45 4.87
CA PRO A 215 12.15 -2.57 5.23
C PRO A 215 10.81 -3.31 5.24
N THR A 216 10.11 -3.31 6.38
CA THR A 216 8.86 -4.09 6.53
C THR A 216 7.63 -3.36 6.02
N ALA A 217 7.65 -2.03 5.92
CA ALA A 217 6.48 -1.22 5.55
C ALA A 217 5.92 -1.60 4.17
N GLN A 218 6.76 -1.66 3.14
CA GLN A 218 6.32 -2.03 1.79
C GLN A 218 5.79 -3.47 1.73
N LEU A 219 6.39 -4.39 2.49
CA LEU A 219 5.92 -5.77 2.57
C LEU A 219 4.58 -5.87 3.31
N ALA A 220 4.40 -5.11 4.40
CA ALA A 220 3.15 -5.02 5.14
C ALA A 220 2.02 -4.51 4.25
N ARG A 221 2.25 -3.44 3.49
CA ARG A 221 1.29 -2.88 2.52
C ARG A 221 0.88 -3.91 1.46
N ARG A 222 1.85 -4.65 0.90
CA ARG A 222 1.59 -5.71 -0.08
C ARG A 222 0.79 -6.88 0.52
N LEU A 223 1.06 -7.24 1.77
CA LEU A 223 0.32 -8.28 2.49
C LEU A 223 -1.11 -7.82 2.78
N ALA A 224 -1.29 -6.59 3.27
CA ALA A 224 -2.60 -5.99 3.51
C ALA A 224 -3.43 -5.96 2.22
N ALA A 225 -2.88 -5.51 1.10
CA ALA A 225 -3.58 -5.50 -0.19
C ALA A 225 -4.10 -6.87 -0.68
N THR A 226 -3.65 -7.98 -0.08
CA THR A 226 -4.11 -9.33 -0.40
C THR A 226 -4.80 -10.06 0.74
N HIS A 227 -4.72 -9.53 1.97
CA HIS A 227 -5.15 -10.19 3.21
C HIS A 227 -5.79 -9.21 4.21
N GLU A 228 -6.22 -8.03 3.79
CA GLU A 228 -6.84 -7.01 4.66
C GLU A 228 -8.09 -7.54 5.38
N ALA A 229 -8.78 -8.51 4.78
CA ALA A 229 -9.87 -9.24 5.43
C ALA A 229 -9.45 -9.94 6.72
N LEU A 230 -8.17 -10.26 6.90
CA LEU A 230 -7.68 -10.97 8.07
C LEU A 230 -6.98 -10.05 9.07
N LEU A 231 -6.09 -9.19 8.58
CA LEU A 231 -5.23 -8.31 9.39
C LEU A 231 -5.01 -6.96 8.69
N SER A 232 -4.89 -5.88 9.46
CA SER A 232 -4.54 -4.55 8.96
C SER A 232 -3.05 -4.46 8.55
N GLU A 233 -2.69 -3.42 7.78
CA GLU A 233 -1.29 -3.11 7.43
C GLU A 233 -0.42 -2.96 8.68
N SER A 234 -0.88 -2.21 9.68
CA SER A 234 -0.16 -2.03 10.95
C SER A 234 0.06 -3.34 11.73
N GLN A 235 -0.92 -4.24 11.70
CA GLN A 235 -0.79 -5.57 12.29
C GLN A 235 0.25 -6.41 11.53
N PHE A 236 0.24 -6.39 10.19
CA PHE A 236 1.27 -7.05 9.39
C PHE A 236 2.66 -6.49 9.69
N GLN A 237 2.83 -5.17 9.73
CA GLN A 237 4.10 -4.54 10.04
C GLN A 237 4.64 -4.99 11.41
N THR A 238 3.78 -5.01 12.43
CA THR A 238 4.14 -5.48 13.78
C THR A 238 4.61 -6.94 13.76
N LEU A 239 3.90 -7.82 13.06
CA LEU A 239 4.26 -9.24 12.94
C LEU A 239 5.58 -9.44 12.19
N LEU A 240 5.83 -8.66 11.13
CA LEU A 240 7.07 -8.71 10.35
C LEU A 240 8.28 -8.27 11.18
N ILE A 241 8.17 -7.16 11.92
CA ILE A 241 9.22 -6.69 12.83
C ILE A 241 9.52 -7.75 13.89
N ARG A 242 8.47 -8.36 14.47
CA ARG A 242 8.63 -9.43 15.45
C ARG A 242 9.31 -10.66 14.85
N CYS A 243 9.01 -11.00 13.59
CA CYS A 243 9.66 -12.09 12.87
C CYS A 243 11.17 -11.81 12.68
N GLN A 244 11.55 -10.60 12.26
CA GLN A 244 12.97 -10.21 12.12
C GLN A 244 13.75 -10.29 13.43
N ARG A 245 13.17 -9.79 14.53
CA ARG A 245 13.79 -9.90 15.86
C ARG A 245 14.04 -11.35 16.29
N LEU A 246 13.10 -12.25 15.99
CA LEU A 246 13.28 -13.68 16.27
C LEU A 246 14.33 -14.33 15.37
N GLN A 247 14.50 -13.85 14.13
CA GLN A 247 15.56 -14.33 13.24
C GLN A 247 16.94 -13.95 13.75
N GLU A 248 17.11 -12.75 14.29
CA GLU A 248 18.37 -12.30 14.92
C GLU A 248 18.71 -13.09 16.18
N GLN A 249 17.69 -13.47 16.96
CA GLN A 249 17.86 -14.23 18.19
C GLN A 249 18.09 -15.72 17.96
N SER A 250 17.79 -16.25 16.77
CA SER A 250 18.01 -17.67 16.48
C SER A 250 19.52 -17.90 16.33
N PRO A 251 20.21 -18.51 17.31
CA PRO A 251 21.64 -18.70 17.22
C PRO A 251 21.91 -19.63 16.04
N LEU A 252 22.92 -19.29 15.24
CA LEU A 252 23.59 -20.26 14.37
C LEU A 252 23.78 -21.54 15.19
N SER A 253 23.09 -22.62 14.83
CA SER A 253 23.45 -23.94 15.35
C SER A 253 24.96 -24.11 15.12
N PRO A 254 25.75 -24.44 16.15
CA PRO A 254 27.16 -24.70 15.95
C PRO A 254 27.30 -25.78 14.86
N PRO A 255 28.28 -25.68 13.95
CA PRO A 255 28.52 -26.71 12.96
C PRO A 255 28.70 -28.04 13.70
N ALA A 256 27.98 -29.06 13.25
CA ALA A 256 28.04 -30.41 13.80
C ALA A 256 29.51 -30.81 14.03
N PRO A 257 29.85 -31.42 15.18
CA PRO A 257 31.21 -31.90 15.41
C PRO A 257 31.56 -32.91 14.31
N ALA A 258 32.69 -32.66 13.64
CA ALA A 258 33.23 -33.55 12.63
C ALA A 258 33.35 -34.98 13.17
N PRO A 259 33.15 -36.02 12.33
CA PRO A 259 33.28 -37.40 12.75
C PRO A 259 34.71 -37.71 13.21
N LEU A 260 34.79 -38.36 14.37
CA LEU A 260 36.00 -38.86 15.02
C LEU A 260 36.92 -39.62 14.03
N PRO A 261 38.24 -39.34 14.01
CA PRO A 261 39.19 -40.24 13.39
C PRO A 261 39.54 -41.39 14.36
N ASN A 262 39.49 -42.60 13.84
CA ASN A 262 40.11 -43.79 14.42
C ASN A 262 41.59 -43.57 14.72
N SER A 263 42.06 -44.23 15.79
CA SER A 263 43.41 -44.76 16.04
C SER A 263 44.20 -44.10 17.20
N ALA A 264 44.46 -44.93 18.21
CA ALA A 264 45.58 -44.87 19.14
C ALA A 264 45.96 -46.34 19.47
N PRO A 265 47.13 -46.67 20.10
CA PRO A 265 48.16 -45.78 20.65
C PRO A 265 49.63 -46.21 20.39
N VAL A 266 50.58 -45.25 20.41
CA VAL A 266 51.95 -45.49 20.90
C VAL A 266 52.45 -44.20 21.59
N PRO A 267 53.13 -44.25 22.76
CA PRO A 267 53.56 -43.08 23.52
C PRO A 267 55.08 -42.82 23.43
N THR A 268 55.49 -41.55 23.45
CA THR A 268 56.75 -41.04 24.08
C THR A 268 56.84 -39.51 23.88
N THR A 269 56.68 -38.70 24.94
CA THR A 269 57.67 -38.05 25.83
C THR A 269 58.22 -36.70 25.32
N THR A 270 58.32 -35.74 26.25
CA THR A 270 59.26 -34.58 26.30
C THR A 270 58.77 -33.28 25.61
N THR A 271 58.83 -32.03 26.11
CA THR A 271 59.14 -31.34 27.39
C THR A 271 58.97 -29.82 27.13
N ARG A 272 58.27 -29.07 28.03
CA ARG A 272 58.56 -27.66 28.49
C ARG A 272 58.55 -26.50 27.44
N ALA A 273 58.15 -25.25 27.68
CA ALA A 273 57.70 -24.42 28.81
C ALA A 273 56.99 -23.13 28.29
N LEU A 274 56.18 -22.51 29.14
CA LEU A 274 55.75 -21.10 29.08
C LEU A 274 56.91 -20.14 29.47
N PRO A 275 56.84 -18.84 29.10
CA PRO A 275 56.44 -17.81 30.09
C PRO A 275 55.48 -16.71 29.55
N PRO A 276 55.01 -15.79 30.43
CA PRO A 276 53.67 -15.18 30.37
C PRO A 276 53.70 -13.63 30.12
N PRO A 277 52.58 -12.87 30.32
CA PRO A 277 52.29 -11.52 29.80
C PRO A 277 52.53 -10.39 30.82
N LEU A 278 52.54 -9.12 30.37
CA LEU A 278 52.45 -7.89 31.20
C LEU A 278 51.79 -6.77 30.35
N GLU A 279 50.60 -6.26 30.71
CA GLU A 279 50.36 -5.07 31.57
C GLU A 279 50.69 -3.73 30.87
N SER A 280 49.70 -2.98 30.36
CA SER A 280 48.85 -1.98 31.05
C SER A 280 49.50 -0.60 31.23
N SER A 281 48.92 0.44 30.64
CA SER A 281 48.68 1.72 31.34
C SER A 281 47.84 2.75 30.57
N PRO A 282 47.26 3.75 31.28
CA PRO A 282 46.07 4.52 30.91
C PRO A 282 46.34 6.02 30.67
N GLY A 283 45.34 6.78 30.20
CA GLY A 283 45.37 8.26 30.23
C GLY A 283 44.34 8.94 29.30
N PRO A 284 43.89 10.18 29.58
CA PRO A 284 42.45 10.48 29.69
C PRO A 284 41.88 11.61 28.80
N ALA A 285 40.54 11.67 28.80
CA ALA A 285 39.64 12.84 28.69
C ALA A 285 39.28 13.44 27.29
N PRO A 286 38.06 14.04 27.17
CA PRO A 286 37.23 13.93 25.97
C PRO A 286 37.19 15.23 25.15
N ILE A 287 37.23 15.10 23.83
CA ILE A 287 36.87 16.18 22.90
C ILE A 287 35.46 15.88 22.39
N ALA A 288 34.54 16.78 22.68
CA ALA A 288 33.16 16.78 22.23
C ALA A 288 33.12 16.57 20.70
N ARG A 289 32.64 15.40 20.29
CA ARG A 289 32.35 15.11 18.89
C ARG A 289 30.93 15.59 18.62
N VAL A 290 30.82 16.55 17.71
CA VAL A 290 29.58 16.86 16.98
C VAL A 290 29.07 15.53 16.41
N GLY A 291 27.95 15.07 16.97
CA GLY A 291 27.36 13.77 16.65
C GLY A 291 26.82 13.79 15.22
N LYS A 292 27.10 12.72 14.47
CA LYS A 292 26.40 12.44 13.21
C LYS A 292 24.90 12.34 13.51
N ALA A 293 24.07 12.97 12.68
CA ALA A 293 22.62 12.92 12.79
C ALA A 293 22.14 11.47 12.97
N GLN A 294 21.39 11.23 14.04
CA GLN A 294 20.84 9.91 14.33
C GLN A 294 19.60 9.72 13.46
N LYS A 295 19.50 8.57 12.81
CA LYS A 295 18.31 8.22 12.02
C LYS A 295 17.07 8.26 12.91
N ALA A 296 15.95 8.76 12.38
CA ALA A 296 14.69 8.95 13.10
C ALA A 296 14.18 7.63 13.70
N ASP A 297 14.48 7.41 14.99
CA ASP A 297 13.96 6.30 15.77
C ASP A 297 12.83 6.82 16.68
N LEU A 298 11.62 6.32 16.48
CA LEU A 298 10.45 6.63 17.33
C LEU A 298 10.73 6.36 18.82
N GLY A 299 11.63 5.42 19.14
CA GLY A 299 12.02 5.13 20.51
C GLY A 299 12.68 6.31 21.22
N LEU A 300 13.36 7.21 20.49
CA LEU A 300 13.94 8.42 21.08
C LEU A 300 12.90 9.50 21.36
N LEU A 301 11.85 9.63 20.53
CA LEU A 301 10.79 10.63 20.73
C LEU A 301 10.06 10.45 22.07
N TYR A 302 9.84 9.20 22.49
CA TYR A 302 9.20 8.89 23.78
C TYR A 302 10.15 8.86 24.97
N ARG A 303 11.47 8.77 24.72
CA ARG A 303 12.47 8.69 25.78
C ARG A 303 12.99 10.07 26.17
N ASP A 304 13.34 10.90 25.18
CA ASP A 304 13.82 12.27 25.35
C ASP A 304 13.36 13.15 24.16
N PRO A 305 12.16 13.76 24.21
CA PRO A 305 11.56 14.48 23.09
C PRO A 305 12.37 15.72 22.66
N ASP A 306 13.07 16.38 23.58
CA ASP A 306 13.92 17.55 23.29
C ASP A 306 15.17 17.17 22.49
N ALA A 307 15.82 16.05 22.83
CA ALA A 307 17.01 15.58 22.13
C ALA A 307 16.67 15.01 20.74
N ALA A 308 15.49 14.39 20.60
CA ALA A 308 14.99 13.88 19.34
C ALA A 308 14.69 14.99 18.33
N LEU A 309 14.13 16.12 18.77
CA LEU A 309 13.81 17.25 17.87
C LEU A 309 15.05 18.00 17.37
N ALA A 310 16.15 18.00 18.13
CA ALA A 310 17.35 18.75 17.79
C ALA A 310 18.35 17.99 16.88
N ASN A 311 18.32 16.65 16.88
CA ASN A 311 19.40 15.84 16.28
C ASN A 311 18.92 14.79 15.25
N VAL A 312 17.63 14.76 14.93
CA VAL A 312 17.04 13.78 14.00
C VAL A 312 16.86 14.39 12.61
N ASP A 313 17.41 13.72 11.60
CA ASP A 313 17.17 14.04 10.20
C ASP A 313 15.80 13.49 9.78
N LEU A 314 14.86 14.39 9.50
CA LEU A 314 13.48 14.06 9.15
C LEU A 314 13.29 13.73 7.66
N ASN A 315 14.32 13.91 6.82
CA ASN A 315 14.21 13.66 5.39
C ASN A 315 14.13 12.16 5.05
N ASP A 316 14.64 11.31 5.93
CA ASP A 316 14.63 9.83 5.80
C ASP A 316 13.52 9.15 6.65
N ALA A 317 12.62 9.93 7.28
CA ALA A 317 11.61 9.38 8.18
C ALA A 317 10.36 8.85 7.44
N ASP A 318 9.84 7.71 7.89
CA ASP A 318 8.56 7.16 7.41
C ASP A 318 7.40 8.12 7.75
N GLU A 319 6.34 8.13 6.93
CA GLU A 319 5.20 9.07 7.03
C GLU A 319 4.52 9.06 8.41
N VAL A 320 4.45 7.90 9.07
CA VAL A 320 3.90 7.76 10.43
C VAL A 320 4.80 8.43 11.47
N THR A 321 6.12 8.19 11.39
CA THR A 321 7.11 8.85 12.26
C THR A 321 7.06 10.35 12.06
N LEU A 322 6.97 10.80 10.80
CA LEU A 322 6.91 12.20 10.45
C LEU A 322 5.64 12.88 10.99
N GLN A 323 4.50 12.17 11.01
CA GLN A 323 3.26 12.66 11.60
C GLN A 323 3.36 12.80 13.13
N GLU A 324 3.92 11.82 13.83
CA GLU A 324 4.11 11.87 15.29
C GLU A 324 5.09 13.00 15.70
N PHE A 325 6.19 13.17 14.97
CA PHE A 325 7.11 14.28 15.19
C PHE A 325 6.43 15.64 14.92
N LYS A 326 5.59 15.74 13.89
CA LYS A 326 4.77 16.94 13.62
C LYS A 326 3.80 17.22 14.76
N ASP A 327 3.16 16.20 15.31
CA ASP A 327 2.19 16.36 16.40
C ASP A 327 2.88 16.85 17.68
N VAL A 328 4.04 16.29 18.03
CA VAL A 328 4.85 16.77 19.17
C VAL A 328 5.38 18.19 18.94
N MET A 329 5.81 18.53 17.71
CA MET A 329 6.18 19.92 17.36
C MET A 329 4.99 20.87 17.51
N ASN A 330 3.79 20.44 17.09
CA ASN A 330 2.57 21.24 17.17
C ASN A 330 2.11 21.44 18.62
N GLU A 331 2.29 20.45 19.49
CA GLU A 331 2.06 20.60 20.94
C GLU A 331 3.00 21.63 21.57
N LYS A 332 4.31 21.57 21.27
CA LYS A 332 5.27 22.58 21.74
C LYS A 332 4.99 23.96 21.18
N PHE A 333 4.59 24.03 19.91
CA PHE A 333 4.17 25.28 19.30
C PHE A 333 2.97 25.84 20.06
N LYS A 334 1.88 25.07 20.22
CA LYS A 334 0.69 25.50 20.96
C LYS A 334 0.97 25.90 22.41
N ALA A 335 1.91 25.24 23.08
CA ALA A 335 2.34 25.59 24.43
C ALA A 335 3.07 26.94 24.49
N ASN A 336 3.78 27.32 23.43
CA ASN A 336 4.55 28.57 23.34
C ASN A 336 3.85 29.68 22.52
N VAL A 337 2.70 29.38 21.92
CA VAL A 337 1.89 30.36 21.18
C VAL A 337 1.27 31.31 22.20
N VAL A 338 1.81 32.52 22.23
CA VAL A 338 1.22 33.64 22.96
C VAL A 338 0.12 34.22 22.08
N LYS A 339 -1.13 34.23 22.55
CA LYS A 339 -2.26 34.75 21.78
C LYS A 339 -2.47 36.25 22.04
N PRO A 340 -3.13 36.97 21.11
CA PRO A 340 -3.57 38.33 21.37
C PRO A 340 -4.47 38.38 22.62
N GLY A 341 -3.95 38.94 23.71
CA GLY A 341 -4.63 39.01 25.02
C GLY A 341 -3.89 38.32 26.17
N ASP A 342 -2.90 37.48 25.90
CA ASP A 342 -2.08 36.84 26.93
C ASP A 342 -1.00 37.79 27.49
N ALA A 343 -0.64 37.61 28.77
CA ALA A 343 0.40 38.40 29.41
C ALA A 343 1.76 38.15 28.74
N GLY A 344 2.24 39.13 27.96
CA GLY A 344 3.48 39.04 27.18
C GLY A 344 3.28 39.10 25.66
N TYR A 345 2.04 39.15 25.17
CA TYR A 345 1.77 39.41 23.75
C TYR A 345 2.07 40.87 23.42
N VAL A 346 3.09 41.11 22.58
CA VAL A 346 3.47 42.44 22.12
C VAL A 346 3.12 42.58 20.65
N TYR A 347 2.19 43.49 20.33
CA TYR A 347 1.95 43.90 18.95
C TYR A 347 3.19 44.60 18.39
N ASP A 348 3.58 44.28 17.15
CA ASP A 348 4.76 44.83 16.49
C ASP A 348 6.07 44.63 17.28
N LYS A 349 6.36 43.39 17.68
CA LYS A 349 7.67 43.03 18.22
C LYS A 349 8.76 43.17 17.13
N ARG A 350 9.39 44.34 17.08
CA ARG A 350 10.55 44.62 16.22
C ARG A 350 11.79 43.98 16.86
N VAL A 351 12.31 42.94 16.23
CA VAL A 351 13.57 42.32 16.63
C VAL A 351 14.67 42.93 15.78
N GLU A 352 15.57 43.70 16.41
CA GLU A 352 16.76 44.23 15.73
C GLU A 352 17.74 43.07 15.49
N VAL A 353 17.76 42.55 14.26
CA VAL A 353 18.72 41.54 13.84
C VAL A 353 20.06 42.23 13.59
N THR A 354 20.90 42.31 14.62
CA THR A 354 22.17 43.04 14.60
C THR A 354 23.27 42.32 13.80
N ARG A 355 23.09 41.03 13.50
CA ARG A 355 23.95 40.26 12.57
C ARG A 355 23.12 39.21 11.82
N PRO A 356 23.13 39.19 10.48
CA PRO A 356 22.60 38.06 9.73
C PRO A 356 23.44 36.82 10.03
N ALA A 357 22.79 35.70 10.37
CA ALA A 357 23.48 34.46 10.74
C ALA A 357 24.05 33.70 9.52
N GLN A 358 23.55 33.98 8.32
CA GLN A 358 24.00 33.45 7.05
C GLN A 358 23.89 34.53 5.98
N SER A 359 24.90 34.67 5.12
CA SER A 359 24.78 35.43 3.88
C SER A 359 23.78 34.68 2.98
N SER A 360 22.66 35.32 2.67
CA SER A 360 21.70 34.75 1.72
C SER A 360 22.29 34.86 0.32
N GLU A 361 22.54 33.74 -0.34
CA GLU A 361 22.99 33.67 -1.75
C GLU A 361 21.88 34.04 -2.75
N TRP A 362 20.75 34.59 -2.27
CA TRP A 362 19.63 35.01 -3.09
C TRP A 362 19.65 36.50 -3.45
N ASP A 363 20.53 37.28 -2.81
CA ASP A 363 20.87 38.62 -3.29
C ASP A 363 22.12 38.49 -4.17
N ASP A 364 21.92 38.05 -5.42
CA ASP A 364 22.94 38.18 -6.46
C ASP A 364 23.14 39.69 -6.71
N ASP A 365 24.23 40.24 -6.16
CA ASP A 365 24.78 41.55 -6.51
C ASP A 365 25.29 41.50 -7.97
N ASP A 366 24.36 41.59 -8.93
CA ASP A 366 24.64 41.82 -10.34
C ASP A 366 23.99 43.15 -10.76
N SER A 367 24.61 44.25 -10.33
CA SER A 367 24.39 45.59 -10.85
C SER A 367 25.60 46.48 -10.56
N ASP A 368 26.65 46.31 -11.36
CA ASP A 368 27.52 47.42 -11.80
C ASP A 368 28.09 47.15 -13.20
#